data_AF-A0A519UFI3-F1
#
_entry.id   AF-A0A519UFI3-F1
#
_cell.length_a   1.000
_cell.length_b   1.000
_cell.length_c   1.000
_cell.angle_alpha   90.00
_cell.angle_beta   90.00
_cell.angle_gamma   90.00
#
_symmetry.space_group_name_H-M   'P 1'
#
loop_
_entity.id
_entity.type
_entity.pdbx_description
1 polymer ?
#
loop_
_entity_poly.entity_id
_entity_poly.type
_entity_poly.pdbx_seq_one_letter_code
_entity_poly.pdbx_strand_id
1 'polypeptide(L)'
;AKAAKAELGQAEGKRRKGHAVRGTAKWGQMVEAAREQALRYVRALPASEPRPPFVVVVDVGFSIDLYSNFAGVGDSYVPFPDSGKFRVLLPALADPEVRARLKLLFTDPQQLDPARLAAQVTRRLAGHLAGLSSQLEKAGHAPDVVAQFLMRCLFTMFAEDVELIPKKSFSKLLAEYADTPEARAYLPEALASLWATMDKGGFSPALRTKVRHFNGKLFHDATALPLNADQVALLQQAAAADWTLVEPAIFGTLLERALDPAERHSLGAHYTPRRYVERLVLPAVIEPLRQEWAAAQAASTQLLDEGKGKKAVADAHAELLRFLHRLTSVRILDPACGSGNFLYVTLEHLKRLEGEVLTALG
;
A
#
# COMPACT_ATOMS: atom_id res chain seq x y z
N ALA A 1 23.21 37.20 -30.98
CA ALA A 1 23.19 36.66 -29.59
C ALA A 1 24.57 36.53 -28.95
N LYS A 2 25.62 36.04 -29.65
CA LYS A 2 26.99 35.96 -29.09
C LYS A 2 27.72 37.31 -28.94
N ALA A 3 27.28 38.36 -29.63
CA ALA A 3 27.88 39.69 -29.56
C ALA A 3 27.39 40.54 -28.36
N ALA A 4 26.31 40.14 -27.67
CA ALA A 4 25.75 40.91 -26.54
C ALA A 4 26.39 40.58 -25.17
N LYS A 5 27.40 39.68 -25.14
CA LYS A 5 28.08 39.26 -23.90
C LYS A 5 29.44 39.92 -23.68
N ALA A 6 29.90 40.77 -24.60
CA ALA A 6 31.23 41.36 -24.54
C ALA A 6 31.29 42.71 -23.76
N GLU A 7 30.17 43.32 -23.40
CA GLU A 7 30.14 44.69 -22.85
C GLU A 7 30.14 44.81 -21.31
N LEU A 8 30.32 43.72 -20.56
CA LEU A 8 30.24 43.80 -19.08
C LEU A 8 31.50 43.41 -18.29
N GLY A 9 32.66 43.20 -18.93
CA GLY A 9 33.96 43.23 -18.25
C GLY A 9 34.11 42.36 -16.98
N GLN A 10 33.32 41.30 -16.83
CA GLN A 10 33.42 40.38 -15.70
C GLN A 10 34.29 39.21 -16.12
N ALA A 11 35.49 39.13 -15.53
CA ALA A 11 36.36 37.98 -15.63
C ALA A 11 35.57 36.69 -15.32
N GLU A 12 35.76 35.64 -16.12
CA GLU A 12 35.21 34.32 -15.86
C GLU A 12 35.71 33.82 -14.51
N GLY A 13 34.91 34.06 -13.46
CA GLY A 13 35.17 33.54 -12.13
C GLY A 13 35.24 32.02 -12.21
N LYS A 14 36.38 31.45 -11.79
CA LYS A 14 36.58 30.01 -11.63
C LYS A 14 35.36 29.40 -10.94
N ARG A 15 34.51 28.69 -11.70
CA ARG A 15 33.39 27.91 -11.16
C ARG A 15 33.96 26.94 -10.13
N ARG A 16 33.60 27.09 -8.85
CA ARG A 16 33.74 26.03 -7.84
C ARG A 16 33.23 24.74 -8.49
N LYS A 17 33.98 23.62 -8.39
CA LYS A 17 33.58 22.30 -8.92
C LYS A 17 32.10 22.07 -8.61
N GLY A 18 31.25 22.23 -9.62
CA GLY A 18 29.81 22.40 -9.43
C GLY A 18 29.17 21.14 -8.88
N HIS A 19 28.10 21.33 -8.10
CA HIS A 19 27.16 20.26 -7.73
C HIS A 19 26.83 19.39 -8.95
N ALA A 20 26.66 18.10 -8.72
CA ALA A 20 26.38 17.14 -9.79
C ALA A 20 25.19 17.58 -10.64
N VAL A 21 25.25 17.33 -11.94
CA VAL A 21 24.18 17.72 -12.88
C VAL A 21 22.92 16.93 -12.52
N ARG A 22 21.81 17.63 -12.29
CA ARG A 22 20.50 17.04 -11.95
C ARG A 22 20.10 15.97 -12.97
N GLY A 23 19.50 14.89 -12.49
CA GLY A 23 19.10 13.75 -13.33
C GLY A 23 20.25 12.83 -13.78
N THR A 24 21.50 13.11 -13.38
CA THR A 24 22.62 12.18 -13.62
C THR A 24 22.80 11.20 -12.44
N ALA A 25 23.47 10.07 -12.70
CA ALA A 25 23.83 9.10 -11.66
C ALA A 25 24.62 9.76 -10.51
N LYS A 26 25.53 10.67 -10.83
CA LYS A 26 26.32 11.43 -9.85
C LYS A 26 25.45 12.31 -8.95
N TRP A 27 24.35 12.84 -9.47
CA TRP A 27 23.37 13.57 -8.66
C TRP A 27 22.58 12.63 -7.75
N GLY A 28 22.18 11.46 -8.25
CA GLY A 28 21.56 10.41 -7.43
C GLY A 28 22.45 10.01 -6.24
N GLN A 29 23.74 9.77 -6.48
CA GLN A 29 24.72 9.48 -5.43
C GLN A 29 24.84 10.61 -4.40
N MET A 30 24.81 11.87 -4.86
CA MET A 30 24.85 13.04 -3.96
C MET A 30 23.61 13.11 -3.06
N VAL A 31 22.43 12.81 -3.59
CA VAL A 31 21.17 12.78 -2.82
C VAL A 31 21.21 11.63 -1.80
N GLU A 32 21.70 10.45 -2.19
CA GLU A 32 21.84 9.32 -1.26
C GLU A 32 22.85 9.63 -0.14
N ALA A 33 23.99 10.24 -0.45
CA ALA A 33 24.95 10.69 0.56
C ALA A 33 24.34 11.70 1.55
N ALA A 34 23.45 12.59 1.07
CA ALA A 34 22.72 13.53 1.92
C ALA A 34 21.69 12.80 2.80
N ARG A 35 21.02 11.77 2.28
CA ARG A 35 20.14 10.89 3.06
C ARG A 35 20.91 10.16 4.16
N GLU A 36 22.05 9.54 3.85
CA GLU A 36 22.89 8.88 4.83
C GLU A 36 23.34 9.84 5.93
N GLN A 37 23.67 11.08 5.57
CA GLN A 37 23.98 12.12 6.54
C GLN A 37 22.80 12.42 7.46
N ALA A 38 21.59 12.55 6.91
CA ALA A 38 20.38 12.77 7.72
C ALA A 38 20.13 11.60 8.68
N LEU A 39 20.31 10.36 8.23
CA LEU A 39 20.17 9.16 9.06
C LEU A 39 21.24 9.09 10.18
N ARG A 40 22.45 9.60 9.94
CA ARG A 40 23.47 9.74 11.01
C ARG A 40 22.99 10.69 12.11
N TYR A 41 22.29 11.78 11.79
CA TYR A 41 21.72 12.65 12.81
C TYR A 41 20.64 11.94 13.62
N VAL A 42 19.76 11.18 12.97
CA VAL A 42 18.74 10.37 13.66
C VAL A 42 19.39 9.37 14.63
N ARG A 43 20.45 8.69 14.20
CA ARG A 43 21.20 7.73 15.04
C ARG A 43 21.89 8.39 16.24
N ALA A 44 22.25 9.67 16.11
CA ALA A 44 22.88 10.45 17.16
C ALA A 44 21.89 11.03 18.17
N LEU A 45 20.57 10.90 17.94
CA LEU A 45 19.56 11.37 18.89
C LEU A 45 19.66 10.60 20.22
N PRO A 46 19.45 11.27 21.36
CA PRO A 46 19.40 10.61 22.66
C PRO A 46 18.31 9.52 22.71
N ALA A 47 18.52 8.46 23.48
CA ALA A 47 17.51 7.40 23.64
C ALA A 47 16.18 7.89 24.27
N SER A 48 16.20 9.04 24.95
CA SER A 48 15.01 9.70 25.51
C SER A 48 14.17 10.43 24.46
N GLU A 49 14.73 10.72 23.28
CA GLU A 49 14.01 11.41 22.22
C GLU A 49 13.36 10.39 21.27
N PRO A 50 12.08 10.57 20.94
CA PRO A 50 11.44 9.72 19.95
C PRO A 50 12.08 9.96 18.58
N ARG A 51 12.26 8.88 17.82
CA ARG A 51 12.73 8.99 16.44
C ARG A 51 11.71 9.78 15.62
N PRO A 52 12.15 10.69 14.73
CA PRO A 52 11.23 11.46 13.92
C PRO A 52 10.47 10.53 12.95
N PRO A 53 9.19 10.81 12.67
CA PRO A 53 8.42 9.99 11.73
C PRO A 53 8.90 10.15 10.29
N PHE A 54 9.63 11.23 9.97
CA PHE A 54 10.13 11.52 8.64
C PHE A 54 11.60 11.95 8.64
N VAL A 55 12.29 11.56 7.57
CA VAL A 55 13.53 12.17 7.09
C VAL A 55 13.25 12.74 5.72
N VAL A 56 13.65 13.99 5.50
CA VAL A 56 13.42 14.72 4.25
C VAL A 56 14.75 15.20 3.69
N VAL A 57 15.01 14.90 2.42
CA VAL A 57 16.20 15.37 1.70
C VAL A 57 15.74 16.34 0.61
N VAL A 58 16.34 17.53 0.57
CA VAL A 58 15.90 18.60 -0.33
C VAL A 58 17.05 19.06 -1.22
N ASP A 59 16.86 18.94 -2.55
CA ASP A 59 17.62 19.71 -3.54
C ASP A 59 16.81 20.98 -3.82
N VAL A 60 17.26 22.10 -3.24
CA VAL A 60 16.54 23.37 -3.25
C VAL A 60 16.26 23.81 -4.69
N GLY A 61 14.98 24.04 -4.99
CA GLY A 61 14.52 24.42 -6.32
C GLY A 61 14.46 23.25 -7.32
N PHE A 62 14.48 22.00 -6.84
CA PHE A 62 14.36 20.83 -7.71
C PHE A 62 13.50 19.71 -7.13
N SER A 63 13.90 19.12 -6.00
CA SER A 63 13.22 17.94 -5.45
C SER A 63 13.15 17.93 -3.92
N ILE A 64 12.11 17.28 -3.41
CA ILE A 64 11.88 16.97 -2.00
C ILE A 64 11.67 15.46 -1.92
N ASP A 65 12.63 14.76 -1.34
CA ASP A 65 12.58 13.31 -1.17
C ASP A 65 12.11 12.98 0.24
N LEU A 66 11.05 12.18 0.35
CA LEU A 66 10.38 11.86 1.60
C LEU A 66 10.65 10.41 2.02
N TYR A 67 11.12 10.21 3.25
CA TYR A 67 11.30 8.89 3.83
C TYR A 67 10.61 8.83 5.20
N SER A 68 9.84 7.77 5.46
CA SER A 68 9.07 7.62 6.71
C SER A 68 9.54 6.45 7.57
N ASN A 69 9.37 6.58 8.88
CA ASN A 69 9.54 5.52 9.86
C ASN A 69 8.43 5.60 10.93
N PHE A 70 7.21 5.22 10.55
CA PHE A 70 6.08 5.18 11.49
C PHE A 70 6.15 4.02 12.48
N ALA A 71 6.88 2.95 12.15
CA ALA A 71 7.10 1.82 13.06
C ALA A 71 7.91 2.24 14.30
N GLY A 72 8.79 3.25 14.16
CA GLY A 72 9.65 3.72 15.24
C GLY A 72 10.71 2.70 15.66
N VAL A 73 10.98 1.70 14.82
CA VAL A 73 11.93 0.60 15.08
C VAL A 73 13.09 0.73 14.11
N GLY A 74 14.32 0.73 14.64
CA GLY A 74 15.52 0.77 13.81
C GLY A 74 15.61 2.00 12.91
N ASP A 75 16.64 2.04 12.07
CA ASP A 75 16.93 3.19 11.20
C ASP A 75 16.29 3.03 9.81
N SER A 76 15.27 2.17 9.71
CA SER A 76 14.67 1.72 8.45
C SER A 76 13.67 2.76 7.91
N TYR A 77 14.17 3.94 7.53
CA TYR A 77 13.37 4.95 6.84
C TYR A 77 13.16 4.54 5.39
N VAL A 78 11.91 4.29 5.02
CA VAL A 78 11.52 3.82 3.69
C VAL A 78 10.93 4.95 2.85
N PRO A 79 11.09 4.93 1.51
CA PRO A 79 10.46 5.90 0.61
C PRO A 79 8.95 6.06 0.90
N PHE A 80 8.47 7.30 0.97
CA PHE A 80 7.07 7.62 1.29
C PHE A 80 6.43 8.54 0.24
N PRO A 81 5.23 8.24 -0.28
CA PRO A 81 4.32 7.16 0.13
C PRO A 81 4.73 5.79 -0.41
N ASP A 82 5.53 5.76 -1.46
CA ASP A 82 6.03 4.56 -2.12
C ASP A 82 7.35 4.88 -2.86
N SER A 83 8.02 3.85 -3.38
CA SER A 83 9.30 3.96 -4.10
C SER A 83 9.22 4.73 -5.42
N GLY A 84 8.02 4.90 -6.01
CA GLY A 84 7.82 5.66 -7.24
C GLY A 84 7.50 7.14 -7.01
N LYS A 85 6.90 7.49 -5.87
CA LYS A 85 6.37 8.83 -5.57
C LYS A 85 7.07 9.55 -4.43
N PHE A 86 8.11 8.95 -3.84
CA PHE A 86 8.84 9.57 -2.73
C PHE A 86 9.58 10.86 -3.09
N ARG A 87 9.97 11.00 -4.36
CA ARG A 87 10.64 12.19 -4.89
C ARG A 87 9.62 13.15 -5.48
N VAL A 88 9.33 14.22 -4.75
CA VAL A 88 8.44 15.28 -5.20
C VAL A 88 9.25 16.32 -5.95
N LEU A 89 9.10 16.37 -7.27
CA LEU A 89 9.70 17.43 -8.09
C LEU A 89 8.91 18.73 -7.96
N LEU A 90 9.58 19.87 -8.18
CA LEU A 90 8.95 21.19 -8.04
C LEU A 90 7.63 21.37 -8.82
N PRO A 91 7.47 20.88 -10.07
CA PRO A 91 6.20 20.97 -10.78
C PRO A 91 5.04 20.22 -10.10
N ALA A 92 5.33 19.16 -9.34
CA ALA A 92 4.31 18.40 -8.62
C ALA A 92 3.66 19.22 -7.49
N LEU A 93 4.26 20.34 -7.06
CA LEU A 93 3.65 21.26 -6.10
C LEU A 93 2.40 21.98 -6.66
N ALA A 94 2.13 21.90 -7.97
CA ALA A 94 0.88 22.36 -8.55
C ALA A 94 -0.33 21.53 -8.07
N ASP A 95 -0.10 20.28 -7.66
CA ASP A 95 -1.12 19.39 -7.12
C ASP A 95 -1.48 19.77 -5.65
N PRO A 96 -2.76 20.08 -5.35
CA PRO A 96 -3.21 20.35 -3.99
C PRO A 96 -2.98 19.19 -3.00
N GLU A 97 -3.04 17.92 -3.44
CA GLU A 97 -2.80 16.77 -2.57
C GLU A 97 -1.34 16.68 -2.13
N VAL A 98 -0.41 16.99 -3.03
CA VAL A 98 1.01 17.08 -2.72
C VAL A 98 1.25 18.19 -1.69
N ARG A 99 0.65 19.37 -1.86
CA ARG A 99 0.75 20.47 -0.90
C ARG A 99 0.15 20.12 0.46
N ALA A 100 -1.00 19.46 0.48
CA ALA A 100 -1.66 19.04 1.72
C ALA A 100 -0.81 18.04 2.51
N ARG A 101 -0.21 17.07 1.83
CA ARG A 101 0.72 16.10 2.44
C ARG A 101 1.98 16.77 2.99
N LEU A 102 2.60 17.69 2.24
CA LEU A 102 3.75 18.44 2.74
C LEU A 102 3.39 19.31 3.94
N LYS A 103 2.19 19.91 3.97
CA LYS A 103 1.70 20.63 5.15
C LYS A 103 1.57 19.69 6.36
N LEU A 104 0.92 18.53 6.20
CA LEU A 104 0.76 17.55 7.27
C LEU A 104 2.10 17.04 7.80
N LEU A 105 3.10 16.87 6.93
CA LEU A 105 4.45 16.47 7.35
C LEU A 105 5.03 17.39 8.42
N PHE A 106 4.76 18.70 8.36
CA PHE A 106 5.22 19.67 9.35
C PHE A 106 4.26 19.86 10.52
N THR A 107 2.94 19.78 10.30
CA THR A 107 1.95 20.13 11.33
C THR A 107 1.44 18.94 12.14
N ASP A 108 1.26 17.79 11.50
CA ASP A 108 0.79 16.57 12.14
C ASP A 108 1.20 15.33 11.30
N PRO A 109 2.50 14.95 11.34
CA PRO A 109 3.01 13.87 10.50
C PRO A 109 2.37 12.52 10.81
N GLN A 110 1.79 12.34 12.01
CA GLN A 110 1.11 11.10 12.39
C GLN A 110 -0.21 10.89 11.64
N GLN A 111 -0.78 11.91 10.99
CA GLN A 111 -1.91 11.74 10.07
C GLN A 111 -1.51 11.08 8.75
N LEU A 112 -0.21 11.08 8.42
CA LEU A 112 0.32 10.42 7.24
C LEU A 112 0.68 8.95 7.49
N ASP A 113 0.52 8.45 8.71
CA ASP A 113 0.74 7.04 9.05
C ASP A 113 -0.31 6.15 8.35
N PRO A 114 0.09 5.33 7.36
CA PRO A 114 -0.84 4.46 6.66
C PRO A 114 -1.55 3.48 7.59
N ALA A 115 -0.89 3.02 8.66
CA ALA A 115 -1.50 2.10 9.62
C ALA A 115 -2.61 2.77 10.43
N ARG A 116 -2.44 4.06 10.75
CA ARG A 116 -3.47 4.84 11.45
C ARG A 116 -4.66 5.13 10.55
N LEU A 117 -4.41 5.50 9.29
CA LEU A 117 -5.47 5.73 8.30
C LEU A 117 -6.27 4.45 8.05
N ALA A 118 -5.57 3.33 7.82
CA ALA A 118 -6.16 2.01 7.67
C ALA A 118 -7.06 1.67 8.87
N ALA A 119 -6.54 1.82 10.10
CA ALA A 119 -7.31 1.55 11.31
C ALA A 119 -8.56 2.41 11.45
N GLN A 120 -8.51 3.70 11.06
CA GLN A 120 -9.68 4.59 11.09
C GLN A 120 -10.75 4.15 10.09
N VAL A 121 -10.35 3.85 8.85
CA VAL A 121 -11.25 3.37 7.79
C VAL A 121 -11.87 2.03 8.21
N THR A 122 -11.05 1.10 8.68
CA THR A 122 -11.49 -0.20 9.21
C THR A 122 -12.53 -0.06 10.31
N ARG A 123 -12.33 0.81 11.31
CA ARG A 123 -13.31 1.00 12.40
C ARG A 123 -14.64 1.54 11.90
N ARG A 124 -14.59 2.52 10.98
CA ARG A 124 -15.81 3.08 10.40
C ARG A 124 -16.60 2.02 9.63
N LEU A 125 -15.91 1.23 8.81
CA LEU A 125 -16.49 0.13 8.06
C LEU A 125 -17.08 -0.95 8.96
N ALA A 126 -16.37 -1.31 10.03
CA ALA A 126 -16.85 -2.26 11.04
C ALA A 126 -18.21 -1.82 11.62
N GLY A 127 -18.39 -0.52 11.88
CA GLY A 127 -19.66 0.03 12.35
C GLY A 127 -20.81 -0.15 11.36
N HIS A 128 -20.57 0.12 10.06
CA HIS A 128 -21.58 -0.11 9.03
C HIS A 128 -21.95 -1.59 8.90
N LEU A 129 -20.96 -2.48 8.95
CA LEU A 129 -21.15 -3.93 8.87
C LEU A 129 -21.89 -4.50 10.08
N ALA A 130 -21.56 -4.04 11.28
CA ALA A 130 -22.27 -4.43 12.50
C ALA A 130 -23.75 -3.98 12.45
N GLY A 131 -24.01 -2.77 11.94
CA GLY A 131 -25.37 -2.28 11.70
C GLY A 131 -26.14 -3.17 10.72
N LEU A 132 -25.54 -3.48 9.57
CA LEU A 132 -26.14 -4.33 8.55
C LEU A 132 -26.37 -5.77 9.05
N SER A 133 -25.37 -6.35 9.71
CA SER A 133 -25.45 -7.68 10.33
C SER A 133 -26.63 -7.76 11.31
N SER A 134 -26.74 -6.79 12.23
CA SER A 134 -27.85 -6.75 13.20
C SER A 134 -29.22 -6.62 12.52
N GLN A 135 -29.33 -5.85 11.44
CA GLN A 135 -30.59 -5.74 10.71
C GLN A 135 -30.96 -7.05 9.99
N LEU A 136 -30.00 -7.78 9.44
CA LEU A 136 -30.24 -9.06 8.77
C LEU A 136 -30.61 -10.17 9.76
N GLU A 137 -29.94 -10.23 10.91
CA GLU A 137 -30.29 -11.15 11.99
C GLU A 137 -31.71 -10.88 12.53
N LYS A 138 -32.08 -9.62 12.74
CA LYS A 138 -33.44 -9.22 13.14
C LYS A 138 -34.50 -9.57 12.09
N ALA A 139 -34.11 -9.64 10.82
CA ALA A 139 -34.97 -10.10 9.73
C ALA A 139 -35.11 -11.63 9.68
N GLY A 140 -34.45 -12.37 10.58
CA GLY A 140 -34.57 -13.82 10.73
C GLY A 140 -33.51 -14.63 9.98
N HIS A 141 -32.48 -13.99 9.43
CA HIS A 141 -31.37 -14.70 8.76
C HIS A 141 -30.42 -15.31 9.78
N ALA A 142 -29.95 -16.54 9.52
CA ALA A 142 -29.00 -17.23 10.39
C ALA A 142 -27.62 -16.51 10.39
N PRO A 143 -26.94 -16.39 11.54
CA PRO A 143 -25.69 -15.62 11.64
C PRO A 143 -24.58 -16.09 10.70
N ASP A 144 -24.45 -17.40 10.47
CA ASP A 144 -23.48 -17.99 9.56
C ASP A 144 -23.75 -17.63 8.09
N VAL A 145 -25.02 -17.54 7.69
CA VAL A 145 -25.43 -17.10 6.36
C VAL A 145 -25.15 -15.61 6.18
N VAL A 146 -25.48 -14.79 7.19
CA VAL A 146 -25.17 -13.36 7.20
C VAL A 146 -23.65 -13.13 7.10
N ALA A 147 -22.87 -13.91 7.83
CA ALA A 147 -21.41 -13.89 7.78
C ALA A 147 -20.88 -14.07 6.35
N GLN A 148 -21.27 -15.17 5.72
CA GLN A 148 -20.80 -15.51 4.38
C GLN A 148 -21.24 -14.47 3.34
N PHE A 149 -22.47 -13.98 3.45
CA PHE A 149 -22.99 -12.92 2.60
C PHE A 149 -22.15 -11.64 2.72
N LEU A 150 -21.94 -11.15 3.94
CA LEU A 150 -21.14 -9.95 4.19
C LEU A 150 -19.68 -10.16 3.74
N MET A 151 -19.08 -11.32 3.99
CA MET A 151 -17.72 -11.63 3.53
C MET A 151 -17.59 -11.50 2.01
N ARG A 152 -18.57 -12.01 1.26
CA ARG A 152 -18.59 -11.92 -0.21
C ARG A 152 -18.74 -10.47 -0.66
N CYS A 153 -19.65 -9.70 -0.06
CA CYS A 153 -19.79 -8.27 -0.36
C CYS A 153 -18.50 -7.50 -0.10
N LEU A 154 -17.87 -7.70 1.06
CA LEU A 154 -16.59 -7.08 1.43
C LEU A 154 -15.51 -7.36 0.40
N PHE A 155 -15.38 -8.63 0.01
CA PHE A 155 -14.39 -9.03 -0.97
C PHE A 155 -14.69 -8.43 -2.35
N THR A 156 -15.96 -8.32 -2.75
CA THR A 156 -16.34 -7.69 -4.02
C THR A 156 -16.04 -6.18 -4.01
N MET A 157 -16.27 -5.47 -2.90
CA MET A 157 -15.86 -4.06 -2.73
C MET A 157 -14.35 -3.89 -2.81
N PHE A 158 -13.60 -4.75 -2.11
CA PHE A 158 -12.15 -4.77 -2.19
C PHE A 158 -11.67 -5.02 -3.63
N ALA A 159 -12.27 -5.99 -4.33
CA ALA A 159 -11.90 -6.36 -5.69
C ALA A 159 -12.09 -5.22 -6.70
N GLU A 160 -13.10 -4.36 -6.55
CA GLU A 160 -13.27 -3.21 -7.46
C GLU A 160 -12.26 -2.08 -7.19
N ASP A 161 -11.88 -1.88 -5.93
CA ASP A 161 -10.97 -0.80 -5.55
C ASP A 161 -9.50 -1.13 -5.85
N VAL A 162 -9.12 -2.41 -5.75
CA VAL A 162 -7.81 -2.90 -6.23
C VAL A 162 -7.83 -3.30 -7.71
N GLU A 163 -8.92 -3.00 -8.43
CA GLU A 163 -9.06 -3.17 -9.88
C GLU A 163 -8.91 -4.62 -10.37
N LEU A 164 -9.26 -5.61 -9.54
CA LEU A 164 -9.43 -7.00 -9.96
C LEU A 164 -10.72 -7.20 -10.78
N ILE A 165 -11.71 -6.34 -10.53
CA ILE A 165 -12.88 -6.10 -11.39
C ILE A 165 -12.92 -4.60 -11.74
N PRO A 166 -13.71 -4.15 -12.74
CA PRO A 166 -13.73 -2.74 -13.11
C PRO A 166 -14.08 -1.84 -11.93
N LYS A 167 -13.37 -0.71 -11.83
CA LYS A 167 -13.51 0.25 -10.74
C LYS A 167 -14.96 0.74 -10.60
N LYS A 168 -15.46 0.75 -9.35
CA LYS A 168 -16.85 1.13 -8.99
C LYS A 168 -17.95 0.28 -9.64
N SER A 169 -17.64 -0.90 -10.17
CA SER A 169 -18.63 -1.74 -10.85
C SER A 169 -19.64 -2.39 -9.88
N PHE A 170 -19.19 -2.82 -8.71
CA PHE A 170 -20.06 -3.31 -7.64
C PHE A 170 -20.86 -2.17 -7.02
N SER A 171 -20.21 -1.05 -6.72
CA SER A 171 -20.87 0.17 -6.24
C SER A 171 -22.00 0.63 -7.17
N LYS A 172 -21.78 0.60 -8.50
CA LYS A 172 -22.81 0.93 -9.50
C LYS A 172 -23.94 -0.07 -9.52
N LEU A 173 -23.64 -1.38 -9.46
CA LEU A 173 -24.64 -2.42 -9.39
C LEU A 173 -25.56 -2.22 -8.17
N LEU A 174 -24.99 -1.91 -7.00
CA LEU A 174 -25.80 -1.59 -5.81
C LEU A 174 -26.66 -0.34 -6.00
N ALA A 175 -26.18 0.67 -6.73
CA ALA A 175 -26.96 1.88 -7.02
C ALA A 175 -28.14 1.60 -7.95
N GLU A 176 -27.89 0.89 -9.06
CA GLU A 176 -28.92 0.55 -10.07
C GLU A 176 -30.10 -0.24 -9.48
N TYR A 177 -29.81 -1.11 -8.51
CA TYR A 177 -30.82 -1.95 -7.86
C TYR A 177 -31.43 -1.31 -6.59
N ALA A 178 -30.97 -0.13 -6.17
CA ALA A 178 -31.52 0.55 -4.99
C ALA A 178 -32.73 1.44 -5.30
N ASP A 179 -32.90 1.84 -6.56
CA ASP A 179 -33.81 2.90 -6.99
C ASP A 179 -35.29 2.60 -6.72
N THR A 180 -35.76 1.40 -7.08
CA THR A 180 -37.16 1.01 -6.89
C THR A 180 -37.30 -0.29 -6.09
N PRO A 181 -38.42 -0.52 -5.39
CA PRO A 181 -38.70 -1.80 -4.75
C PRO A 181 -38.61 -2.98 -5.71
N GLU A 182 -39.08 -2.81 -6.95
CA GLU A 182 -39.08 -3.85 -7.99
C GLU A 182 -37.65 -4.19 -8.42
N ALA A 183 -36.80 -3.18 -8.64
CA ALA A 183 -35.39 -3.42 -8.96
C ALA A 183 -34.68 -4.12 -7.79
N ARG A 184 -34.91 -3.65 -6.56
CA ARG A 184 -34.31 -4.19 -5.34
C ARG A 184 -34.63 -5.68 -5.13
N ALA A 185 -35.82 -6.12 -5.53
CA ALA A 185 -36.22 -7.51 -5.45
C ALA A 185 -35.32 -8.45 -6.27
N TYR A 186 -34.67 -7.94 -7.33
CA TYR A 186 -33.76 -8.71 -8.19
C TYR A 186 -32.27 -8.58 -7.82
N LEU A 187 -31.96 -7.81 -6.77
CA LEU A 187 -30.58 -7.62 -6.33
C LEU A 187 -29.90 -8.95 -5.91
N PRO A 188 -30.57 -9.87 -5.17
CA PRO A 188 -29.95 -11.14 -4.81
C PRO A 188 -29.52 -11.98 -6.01
N GLU A 189 -30.36 -12.06 -7.05
CA GLU A 189 -30.06 -12.79 -8.28
C GLU A 189 -28.89 -12.14 -9.04
N ALA A 190 -28.84 -10.81 -9.10
CA ALA A 190 -27.75 -10.08 -9.72
C ALA A 190 -26.42 -10.33 -9.01
N LEU A 191 -26.42 -10.32 -7.68
CA LEU A 191 -25.25 -10.62 -6.85
C LEU A 191 -24.79 -12.07 -7.00
N ALA A 192 -25.71 -13.04 -6.94
CA ALA A 192 -25.40 -14.44 -7.13
C ALA A 192 -24.81 -14.72 -8.51
N SER A 193 -25.35 -14.08 -9.56
CA SER A 193 -24.82 -14.19 -10.93
C SER A 193 -23.40 -13.63 -11.05
N LEU A 194 -23.14 -12.48 -10.43
CA LEU A 194 -21.81 -11.90 -10.36
C LEU A 194 -20.83 -12.85 -9.66
N TRP A 195 -21.18 -13.34 -8.49
CA TRP A 195 -20.34 -14.24 -7.69
C TRP A 195 -20.08 -15.58 -8.37
N ALA A 196 -21.07 -16.16 -9.05
CA ALA A 196 -20.86 -17.35 -9.87
C ALA A 196 -19.84 -17.10 -11.00
N THR A 197 -19.85 -15.90 -11.59
CA THR A 197 -18.85 -15.52 -12.58
C THR A 197 -17.47 -15.31 -11.95
N MET A 198 -17.41 -14.74 -10.74
CA MET A 198 -16.16 -14.61 -9.98
C MET A 198 -15.58 -15.99 -9.61
N ASP A 199 -16.42 -16.97 -9.25
CA ASP A 199 -16.03 -18.35 -8.90
C ASP A 199 -15.49 -19.15 -10.09
N LYS A 200 -16.01 -18.93 -11.31
CA LYS A 200 -15.59 -19.70 -12.50
C LYS A 200 -14.64 -18.94 -13.43
N GLY A 201 -14.61 -17.62 -13.32
CA GLY A 201 -14.10 -16.73 -14.35
C GLY A 201 -14.97 -16.75 -15.61
N GLY A 202 -14.78 -15.76 -16.48
CA GLY A 202 -15.53 -15.67 -17.74
C GLY A 202 -16.16 -14.29 -17.95
N PHE A 203 -17.10 -14.20 -18.88
CA PHE A 203 -17.80 -12.94 -19.15
C PHE A 203 -18.90 -12.72 -18.10
N SER A 204 -18.85 -11.59 -17.39
CA SER A 204 -19.91 -11.14 -16.48
C SER A 204 -20.86 -10.21 -17.22
N PRO A 205 -22.13 -10.59 -17.42
CA PRO A 205 -23.14 -9.69 -17.98
C PRO A 205 -23.38 -8.47 -17.10
N ALA A 206 -23.35 -8.66 -15.77
CA ALA A 206 -23.53 -7.60 -14.79
C ALA A 206 -22.46 -6.50 -14.90
N LEU A 207 -21.19 -6.89 -15.08
CA LEU A 207 -20.09 -5.92 -15.23
C LEU A 207 -19.76 -5.59 -16.68
N ARG A 208 -20.40 -6.25 -17.65
CA ARG A 208 -20.13 -6.16 -19.10
C ARG A 208 -18.66 -6.34 -19.46
N THR A 209 -17.96 -7.22 -18.75
CA THR A 209 -16.52 -7.47 -18.97
C THR A 209 -16.14 -8.90 -18.64
N LYS A 210 -14.92 -9.30 -19.02
CA LYS A 210 -14.34 -10.57 -18.61
C LYS A 210 -13.73 -10.45 -17.21
N VAL A 211 -14.23 -11.27 -16.30
CA VAL A 211 -13.78 -11.38 -14.91
C VAL A 211 -12.84 -12.59 -14.78
N ARG A 212 -11.77 -12.44 -14.00
CA ARG A 212 -10.83 -13.53 -13.70
C ARG A 212 -11.46 -14.51 -12.71
N HIS A 213 -10.99 -15.76 -12.72
CA HIS A 213 -11.38 -16.73 -11.70
C HIS A 213 -10.75 -16.35 -10.35
N PHE A 214 -11.60 -16.16 -9.34
CA PHE A 214 -11.22 -15.94 -7.95
C PHE A 214 -11.18 -17.29 -7.21
N ASN A 215 -9.97 -17.74 -6.88
CA ASN A 215 -9.77 -19.01 -6.17
C ASN A 215 -10.15 -18.89 -4.67
N GLY A 216 -10.11 -20.00 -3.93
CA GLY A 216 -10.25 -20.01 -2.48
C GLY A 216 -11.67 -20.27 -1.96
N LYS A 217 -12.57 -20.79 -2.80
CA LYS A 217 -13.94 -21.25 -2.46
C LYS A 217 -14.89 -20.20 -1.89
N LEU A 218 -14.48 -18.94 -1.75
CA LEU A 218 -15.30 -17.87 -1.18
C LEU A 218 -16.62 -17.65 -1.95
N PHE A 219 -16.54 -17.70 -3.28
CA PHE A 219 -17.67 -17.53 -4.17
C PHE A 219 -18.32 -18.84 -4.63
N HIS A 220 -17.82 -19.98 -4.13
CA HIS A 220 -18.38 -21.28 -4.46
C HIS A 220 -19.79 -21.40 -3.88
N ASP A 221 -20.74 -21.83 -4.72
CA ASP A 221 -22.18 -21.94 -4.42
C ASP A 221 -22.74 -20.68 -3.72
N ALA A 222 -22.26 -19.51 -4.14
CA ALA A 222 -22.60 -18.26 -3.48
C ALA A 222 -24.07 -17.87 -3.67
N THR A 223 -24.73 -17.61 -2.53
CA THR A 223 -26.09 -17.07 -2.45
C THR A 223 -26.06 -15.68 -1.83
N ALA A 224 -27.03 -14.86 -2.23
CA ALA A 224 -27.23 -13.50 -1.73
C ALA A 224 -28.53 -13.40 -0.92
N LEU A 225 -28.54 -12.52 0.07
CA LEU A 225 -29.70 -12.27 0.91
C LEU A 225 -30.59 -11.17 0.31
N PRO A 226 -31.92 -11.26 0.43
CA PRO A 226 -32.82 -10.15 0.10
C PRO A 226 -32.54 -8.98 1.03
N LEU A 227 -32.44 -7.77 0.48
CA LEU A 227 -32.14 -6.55 1.22
C LEU A 227 -33.30 -5.57 1.12
N ASN A 228 -33.67 -4.96 2.24
CA ASN A 228 -34.57 -3.81 2.27
C ASN A 228 -33.83 -2.51 1.89
N ALA A 229 -34.56 -1.39 1.83
CA ALA A 229 -33.97 -0.10 1.43
C ALA A 229 -32.83 0.36 2.35
N ASP A 230 -33.01 0.25 3.67
CA ASP A 230 -32.03 0.68 4.66
C ASP A 230 -30.76 -0.19 4.60
N GLN A 231 -30.93 -1.50 4.42
CA GLN A 231 -29.83 -2.46 4.30
C GLN A 231 -29.00 -2.22 3.04
N VAL A 232 -29.64 -1.93 1.89
CA VAL A 232 -28.94 -1.55 0.65
C VAL A 232 -28.19 -0.24 0.85
N ALA A 233 -28.79 0.75 1.51
CA ALA A 233 -28.14 2.02 1.79
C ALA A 233 -26.88 1.86 2.67
N LEU A 234 -26.93 1.02 3.71
CA LEU A 234 -25.75 0.68 4.52
C LEU A 234 -24.66 0.01 3.68
N LEU A 235 -25.04 -0.90 2.79
CA LEU A 235 -24.10 -1.58 1.90
C LEU A 235 -23.44 -0.61 0.90
N GLN A 236 -24.20 0.35 0.36
CA GLN A 236 -23.68 1.44 -0.48
C GLN A 236 -22.72 2.35 0.28
N GLN A 237 -23.01 2.67 1.54
CA GLN A 237 -22.10 3.46 2.40
C GLN A 237 -20.78 2.72 2.67
N ALA A 238 -20.82 1.39 2.81
CA ALA A 238 -19.63 0.56 2.92
C ALA A 238 -18.87 0.50 1.58
N ALA A 239 -19.57 0.35 0.45
CA ALA A 239 -18.97 0.33 -0.89
C ALA A 239 -18.33 1.68 -1.28
N ALA A 240 -18.81 2.79 -0.72
CA ALA A 240 -18.25 4.13 -0.96
C ALA A 240 -16.92 4.40 -0.23
N ALA A 241 -16.50 3.54 0.70
CA ALA A 241 -15.22 3.66 1.36
C ALA A 241 -14.08 3.26 0.41
N ASP A 242 -12.86 3.71 0.71
CA ASP A 242 -11.65 3.28 0.00
C ASP A 242 -11.10 1.99 0.62
N TRP A 243 -11.40 0.85 -0.03
CA TRP A 243 -10.96 -0.47 0.41
C TRP A 243 -9.48 -0.74 0.15
N THR A 244 -8.79 0.12 -0.61
CA THR A 244 -7.32 0.03 -0.75
C THR A 244 -6.59 0.35 0.56
N LEU A 245 -7.27 1.06 1.48
CA LEU A 245 -6.76 1.40 2.81
C LEU A 245 -7.01 0.29 3.83
N VAL A 246 -7.77 -0.76 3.50
CA VAL A 246 -8.08 -1.85 4.43
C VAL A 246 -7.18 -3.04 4.13
N GLU A 247 -6.43 -3.49 5.13
CA GLU A 247 -5.60 -4.69 5.00
C GLU A 247 -6.47 -5.95 4.90
N PRO A 248 -6.28 -6.82 3.88
CA PRO A 248 -7.10 -8.02 3.70
C PRO A 248 -7.08 -8.98 4.90
N ALA A 249 -5.98 -9.00 5.66
CA ALA A 249 -5.86 -9.83 6.86
C ALA A 249 -6.89 -9.48 7.95
N ILE A 250 -7.49 -8.29 7.87
CA ILE A 250 -8.49 -7.83 8.85
C ILE A 250 -9.88 -8.41 8.51
N PHE A 251 -10.16 -8.85 7.27
CA PHE A 251 -11.51 -9.29 6.85
C PHE A 251 -12.12 -10.38 7.73
N GLY A 252 -11.34 -11.42 8.09
CA GLY A 252 -11.82 -12.50 8.96
C GLY A 252 -12.24 -11.97 10.34
N THR A 253 -11.35 -11.22 10.98
CA THR A 253 -11.59 -10.68 12.33
C THR A 253 -12.67 -9.58 12.37
N LEU A 254 -12.79 -8.78 11.30
CA LEU A 254 -13.84 -7.79 11.14
C LEU A 254 -15.20 -8.45 11.15
N LEU A 255 -15.31 -9.55 10.40
CA LEU A 255 -16.55 -10.28 10.24
C LEU A 255 -16.92 -11.04 11.51
N GLU A 256 -15.98 -11.79 12.09
CA GLU A 256 -16.17 -12.53 13.36
C GLU A 256 -16.74 -11.61 14.44
N ARG A 257 -16.18 -10.39 14.59
CA ARG A 257 -16.65 -9.42 15.58
C ARG A 257 -17.93 -8.70 15.21
N ALA A 258 -18.18 -8.46 13.93
CA ALA A 258 -19.46 -7.90 13.49
C ALA A 258 -20.62 -8.85 13.79
N LEU A 259 -20.34 -10.15 13.85
CA LEU A 259 -21.32 -11.20 14.12
C LEU A 259 -21.48 -11.50 15.60
N ASP A 260 -20.41 -11.49 16.40
CA ASP A 260 -20.48 -11.76 17.84
C ASP A 260 -21.15 -10.61 18.63
N PRO A 261 -22.35 -10.81 19.22
CA PRO A 261 -23.05 -9.78 19.99
C PRO A 261 -22.25 -9.20 21.17
N ALA A 262 -21.38 -10.00 21.81
CA ALA A 262 -20.57 -9.57 22.94
C ALA A 262 -19.34 -8.77 22.50
N GLU A 263 -18.76 -9.11 21.34
CA GLU A 263 -17.56 -8.45 20.81
C GLU A 263 -17.85 -7.28 19.85
N ARG A 264 -19.10 -7.06 19.44
CA ARG A 264 -19.53 -5.93 18.57
C ARG A 264 -19.16 -4.54 19.08
N HIS A 265 -18.92 -4.36 20.39
CA HIS A 265 -18.46 -3.08 20.94
C HIS A 265 -16.92 -2.92 20.89
N SER A 266 -16.18 -4.00 20.62
CA SER A 266 -14.72 -4.06 20.59
C SER A 266 -14.13 -4.04 19.17
N LEU A 267 -14.87 -3.51 18.20
CA LEU A 267 -14.49 -3.48 16.78
C LEU A 267 -13.16 -2.74 16.58
N GLY A 268 -12.10 -3.51 16.33
CA GLY A 268 -10.73 -3.02 16.10
C GLY A 268 -9.79 -3.03 17.31
N ALA A 269 -10.15 -3.64 18.45
CA ALA A 269 -9.36 -3.61 19.69
C ALA A 269 -8.36 -4.77 19.88
N HIS A 270 -8.64 -5.99 19.39
CA HIS A 270 -7.67 -7.10 19.39
C HIS A 270 -7.34 -7.57 17.98
N TYR A 271 -6.90 -6.64 17.14
CA TYR A 271 -5.97 -6.95 16.07
C TYR A 271 -4.57 -6.99 16.71
N THR A 272 -3.59 -7.72 16.18
CA THR A 272 -2.19 -7.43 16.51
C THR A 272 -1.81 -6.24 15.63
N PRO A 273 -1.77 -5.00 16.15
CA PRO A 273 -1.38 -3.84 15.36
C PRO A 273 -0.23 -4.16 14.43
N ARG A 274 -0.33 -3.74 13.17
CA ARG A 274 0.72 -3.83 12.16
C ARG A 274 2.09 -3.49 12.75
N ARG A 275 2.16 -2.43 13.57
CA ARG A 275 3.37 -2.02 14.32
C ARG A 275 4.01 -3.15 15.16
N TYR A 276 3.24 -4.02 15.80
CA TYR A 276 3.78 -5.13 16.59
C TYR A 276 4.29 -6.26 15.70
N VAL A 277 3.59 -6.53 14.59
CA VAL A 277 4.09 -7.45 13.57
C VAL A 277 5.39 -6.91 12.97
N GLU A 278 5.43 -5.64 12.60
CA GLU A 278 6.61 -4.96 12.04
C GLU A 278 7.78 -4.90 13.02
N ARG A 279 7.53 -4.79 14.33
CA ARG A 279 8.57 -4.90 15.37
C ARG A 279 9.31 -6.25 15.34
N LEU A 280 8.68 -7.30 14.82
CA LEU A 280 9.31 -8.61 14.65
C LEU A 280 9.81 -8.81 13.21
N VAL A 281 8.98 -8.52 12.21
CA VAL A 281 9.26 -8.73 10.79
C VAL A 281 10.42 -7.86 10.30
N LEU A 282 10.45 -6.57 10.68
CA LEU A 282 11.50 -5.66 10.19
C LEU A 282 12.88 -6.12 10.65
N PRO A 283 13.16 -6.36 11.94
CA PRO A 283 14.49 -6.77 12.36
C PRO A 283 14.84 -8.21 11.99
N ALA A 284 13.87 -9.13 12.01
CA ALA A 284 14.16 -10.56 11.84
C ALA A 284 14.24 -11.00 10.36
N VAL A 285 13.51 -10.34 9.47
CA VAL A 285 13.39 -10.74 8.06
C VAL A 285 13.91 -9.66 7.14
N ILE A 286 13.40 -8.43 7.27
CA ILE A 286 13.64 -7.40 6.26
C ILE A 286 15.03 -6.78 6.39
N GLU A 287 15.50 -6.49 7.60
CA GLU A 287 16.81 -5.87 7.82
C GLU A 287 17.98 -6.75 7.31
N PRO A 288 18.04 -8.08 7.58
CA PRO A 288 19.04 -8.94 6.96
C PRO A 288 19.00 -8.94 5.43
N LEU A 289 17.80 -9.00 4.84
CA LEU A 289 17.64 -8.95 3.38
C LEU A 289 18.04 -7.59 2.80
N ARG A 290 17.84 -6.50 3.53
CA ARG A 290 18.30 -5.16 3.13
C ARG A 290 19.82 -5.04 3.19
N GLN A 291 20.48 -5.69 4.14
CA GLN A 291 21.94 -5.76 4.19
C GLN A 291 22.50 -6.57 3.02
N GLU A 292 21.90 -7.73 2.71
CA GLU A 292 22.22 -8.51 1.51
C GLU A 292 22.00 -7.68 0.24
N TRP A 293 20.92 -6.91 0.16
CA TRP A 293 20.63 -6.02 -0.97
C TRP A 293 21.69 -4.93 -1.13
N ALA A 294 22.04 -4.22 -0.05
CA ALA A 294 23.06 -3.17 -0.08
C ALA A 294 24.42 -3.71 -0.53
N ALA A 295 24.77 -4.93 -0.10
CA ALA A 295 25.99 -5.60 -0.55
C ALA A 295 25.94 -5.91 -2.06
N ALA A 296 24.81 -6.39 -2.59
CA ALA A 296 24.63 -6.64 -4.02
C ALA A 296 24.74 -5.33 -4.84
N GLN A 297 24.16 -4.23 -4.35
CA GLN A 297 24.28 -2.92 -5.00
C GLN A 297 25.72 -2.41 -5.01
N ALA A 298 26.44 -2.56 -3.90
CA ALA A 298 27.84 -2.16 -3.80
C ALA A 298 28.73 -2.97 -4.76
N ALA A 299 28.55 -4.29 -4.81
CA ALA A 299 29.26 -5.17 -5.74
C ALA A 299 28.92 -4.84 -7.20
N SER A 300 27.65 -4.61 -7.52
CA SER A 300 27.22 -4.17 -8.86
C SER A 300 27.88 -2.85 -9.28
N THR A 301 27.93 -1.86 -8.37
CA THR A 301 28.59 -0.57 -8.62
C THR A 301 30.09 -0.73 -8.83
N GLN A 302 30.76 -1.51 -7.97
CA GLN A 302 32.19 -1.78 -8.10
C GLN A 302 32.54 -2.43 -9.44
N LEU A 303 31.74 -3.39 -9.90
CA LEU A 303 31.93 -4.04 -11.21
C LEU A 303 31.78 -3.05 -12.38
N LEU A 304 30.88 -2.08 -12.27
CA LEU A 304 30.72 -1.02 -13.27
C LEU A 304 31.89 -0.03 -13.27
N ASP A 305 32.45 0.27 -12.10
CA ASP A 305 33.55 1.21 -11.94
C ASP A 305 34.91 0.62 -12.37
N GLU A 306 35.16 -0.66 -12.05
CA GLU A 306 36.41 -1.36 -12.37
C GLU A 306 36.41 -1.97 -13.78
N GLY A 307 35.24 -2.38 -14.25
CA GLY A 307 35.07 -3.08 -15.51
C GLY A 307 34.99 -2.15 -16.73
N LYS A 308 35.13 -2.73 -17.92
CA LYS A 308 34.96 -2.00 -19.20
C LYS A 308 34.02 -2.74 -20.14
N GLY A 309 33.18 -1.96 -20.82
CA GLY A 309 32.31 -2.45 -21.90
C GLY A 309 31.17 -3.33 -21.42
N LYS A 310 30.56 -4.06 -22.37
CA LYS A 310 29.32 -4.83 -22.15
C LYS A 310 29.45 -5.93 -21.08
N LYS A 311 30.65 -6.45 -20.86
CA LYS A 311 30.90 -7.50 -19.85
C LYS A 311 30.68 -6.98 -18.43
N ALA A 312 31.22 -5.79 -18.11
CA ALA A 312 31.04 -5.17 -16.80
C ALA A 312 29.55 -4.92 -16.48
N VAL A 313 28.79 -4.46 -17.48
CA VAL A 313 27.34 -4.26 -17.35
C VAL A 313 26.61 -5.59 -17.11
N ALA A 314 26.98 -6.65 -17.84
CA ALA A 314 26.38 -7.97 -17.66
C ALA A 314 26.69 -8.56 -16.28
N ASP A 315 27.94 -8.45 -15.81
CA ASP A 315 28.36 -8.95 -14.50
C ASP A 315 27.68 -8.17 -13.37
N ALA A 316 27.58 -6.84 -13.50
CA ALA A 316 26.87 -5.98 -12.55
C ALA A 316 25.36 -6.28 -12.48
N HIS A 317 24.73 -6.57 -13.63
CA HIS A 317 23.33 -6.99 -13.70
C HIS A 317 23.14 -8.37 -13.07
N ALA A 318 24.06 -9.31 -13.33
CA ALA A 318 24.01 -10.65 -12.76
C ALA A 318 24.06 -10.66 -11.23
N GLU A 319 24.77 -9.70 -10.61
CA GLU A 319 24.77 -9.51 -9.15
C GLU A 319 23.37 -9.20 -8.61
N LEU A 320 22.67 -8.25 -9.24
CA LEU A 320 21.32 -7.85 -8.83
C LEU A 320 20.31 -8.99 -9.06
N LEU A 321 20.43 -9.74 -10.16
CA LEU A 321 19.59 -10.93 -10.43
C LEU A 321 19.83 -12.04 -9.41
N ARG A 322 21.07 -12.23 -8.94
CA ARG A 322 21.38 -13.20 -7.90
C ARG A 322 20.65 -12.86 -6.60
N PHE A 323 20.63 -11.58 -6.24
CA PHE A 323 19.84 -11.13 -5.09
C PHE A 323 18.33 -11.31 -5.31
N LEU A 324 17.81 -11.02 -6.51
CA LEU A 324 16.40 -11.28 -6.83
C LEU A 324 16.03 -12.76 -6.66
N HIS A 325 16.86 -13.68 -7.16
CA HIS A 325 16.65 -15.12 -6.94
C HIS A 325 16.74 -15.52 -5.47
N ARG A 326 17.65 -14.90 -4.71
CA ARG A 326 17.73 -15.10 -3.27
C ARG A 326 16.44 -14.66 -2.58
N LEU A 327 15.90 -13.49 -2.93
CA LEU A 327 14.66 -12.94 -2.38
C LEU A 327 13.46 -13.84 -2.68
N THR A 328 13.33 -14.36 -3.91
CA THR A 328 12.23 -15.27 -4.30
C THR A 328 12.32 -16.65 -3.66
N SER A 329 13.48 -17.03 -3.13
CA SER A 329 13.68 -18.31 -2.41
C SER A 329 13.29 -18.26 -0.93
N VAL A 330 13.04 -17.08 -0.35
CA VAL A 330 12.72 -16.91 1.07
C VAL A 330 11.41 -17.62 1.41
N ARG A 331 11.44 -18.47 2.44
CA ARG A 331 10.26 -19.16 2.98
C ARG A 331 10.00 -18.71 4.41
N ILE A 332 8.77 -18.28 4.68
CA ILE A 332 8.32 -17.83 6.00
C ILE A 332 7.25 -18.80 6.48
N LEU A 333 7.39 -19.28 7.72
CA LEU A 333 6.44 -20.17 8.36
C LEU A 333 5.87 -19.49 9.61
N ASP A 334 4.55 -19.42 9.67
CA ASP A 334 3.81 -19.09 10.89
C ASP A 334 2.89 -20.28 11.21
N PRO A 335 3.26 -21.13 12.19
CA PRO A 335 2.51 -22.34 12.51
C PRO A 335 1.19 -22.05 13.24
N ALA A 336 0.93 -20.80 13.63
CA ALA A 336 -0.27 -20.37 14.34
C ALA A 336 -0.83 -19.07 13.72
N CYS A 337 -0.91 -19.04 12.39
CA CYS A 337 -1.10 -17.80 11.64
C CYS A 337 -2.46 -17.12 11.82
N GLY A 338 -3.48 -17.82 12.31
CA GLY A 338 -4.82 -17.27 12.52
C GLY A 338 -5.36 -16.58 11.26
N SER A 339 -5.59 -15.26 11.35
CA SER A 339 -6.02 -14.41 10.22
C SER A 339 -4.96 -14.20 9.13
N GLY A 340 -3.74 -14.71 9.33
CA GLY A 340 -2.63 -14.61 8.38
C GLY A 340 -1.90 -13.27 8.41
N ASN A 341 -2.15 -12.40 9.38
CA ASN A 341 -1.63 -11.03 9.40
C ASN A 341 -0.09 -10.96 9.37
N PHE A 342 0.59 -11.83 10.12
CA PHE A 342 2.06 -11.89 10.10
C PHE A 342 2.60 -12.24 8.70
N LEU A 343 2.00 -13.24 8.05
CA LEU A 343 2.38 -13.66 6.71
C LEU A 343 2.10 -12.57 5.68
N TYR A 344 0.96 -11.89 5.78
CA TYR A 344 0.58 -10.79 4.92
C TYR A 344 1.57 -9.61 5.01
N VAL A 345 1.81 -9.09 6.22
CA VAL A 345 2.74 -7.97 6.44
C VAL A 345 4.15 -8.33 5.98
N THR A 346 4.59 -9.56 6.23
CA THR A 346 5.90 -10.04 5.76
C THR A 346 5.97 -10.06 4.23
N LEU A 347 4.95 -10.62 3.56
CA LEU A 347 4.88 -10.65 2.10
C LEU A 347 4.88 -9.24 1.50
N GLU A 348 4.14 -8.31 2.10
CA GLU A 348 4.10 -6.93 1.64
C GLU A 348 5.49 -6.27 1.68
N HIS A 349 6.22 -6.41 2.79
CA HIS A 349 7.58 -5.87 2.90
C HIS A 349 8.55 -6.55 1.92
N LEU A 350 8.43 -7.87 1.70
CA LEU A 350 9.21 -8.57 0.68
C LEU A 350 8.91 -8.05 -0.73
N LYS A 351 7.63 -7.77 -1.05
CA LYS A 351 7.23 -7.21 -2.35
C LYS A 351 7.68 -5.77 -2.56
N ARG A 352 7.73 -4.96 -1.50
CA ARG A 352 8.34 -3.62 -1.56
C ARG A 352 9.83 -3.72 -1.89
N LEU A 353 10.56 -4.61 -1.22
CA LEU A 353 11.97 -4.85 -1.51
C LEU A 353 12.18 -5.40 -2.93
N GLU A 354 11.33 -6.34 -3.38
CA GLU A 354 11.35 -6.85 -4.76
C GLU A 354 11.17 -5.71 -5.78
N GLY A 355 10.24 -4.77 -5.53
CA GLY A 355 10.05 -3.60 -6.36
C GLY A 355 11.27 -2.68 -6.45
N GLU A 356 12.00 -2.49 -5.34
CA GLU A 356 13.29 -1.77 -5.32
C GLU A 356 14.33 -2.47 -6.21
N VAL A 357 14.43 -3.80 -6.12
CA VAL A 357 15.36 -4.61 -6.93
C VAL A 357 15.01 -4.54 -8.41
N LEU A 358 13.73 -4.69 -8.77
CA LEU A 358 13.27 -4.60 -10.15
C LEU A 358 13.55 -3.22 -10.75
N THR A 359 13.36 -2.15 -9.97
CA THR A 359 13.68 -0.78 -10.40
C THR A 359 15.18 -0.60 -10.68
N ALA A 360 16.04 -1.26 -9.90
CA ALA A 360 17.48 -1.22 -10.12
C ALA A 360 17.94 -2.05 -11.34
N LEU A 361 17.18 -3.09 -11.69
CA LEU A 361 17.45 -3.94 -12.87
C LEU A 361 17.07 -3.26 -14.19
N GLY A 362 16.10 -2.35 -14.18
CA GLY A 362 15.68 -1.57 -15.36
C GLY A 362 14.18 -1.56 -15.57
#